data_AF-A0A8S9PS78-F1
#
_entry.id   AF-A0A8S9PS78-F1
#
_cell.length_a   1.000
_cell.length_b   1.000
_cell.length_c   1.000
_cell.angle_alpha   90.00
_cell.angle_beta   90.00
_cell.angle_gamma   90.00
#
_symmetry.space_group_name_H-M   'P 1'
#
loop_
_entity.id
_entity.type
_entity.pdbx_description
1 polymer ?
#
loop_
_entity_poly.entity_id
_entity_poly.type
_entity_poly.pdbx_seq_one_letter_code
_entity_poly.pdbx_strand_id
1 'polypeptide(L)'
;MTRLCPRGCEGSLMAFVMSAIALAFIVSGYLGIVLASFVEVTVDDHSGFAGGLAVEAVCVVVPLVFTSWIYDEEEGAEEKSKKEE
;
A
#
# COMPACT_ATOMS: atom_id res chain seq x y z
N MET A 1 -5.96 9.73 -9.78
CA MET A 1 -6.17 8.37 -10.36
C MET A 1 -6.70 8.38 -11.80
N THR A 2 -7.32 9.45 -12.30
CA THR A 2 -7.93 9.46 -13.65
C THR A 2 -6.97 9.70 -14.83
N ARG A 3 -5.70 10.09 -14.58
CA ARG A 3 -4.71 10.31 -15.66
C ARG A 3 -4.19 9.03 -16.32
N LEU A 4 -4.30 7.87 -15.66
CA LEU A 4 -3.70 6.60 -16.11
C LEU A 4 -4.67 5.70 -16.89
N CYS A 5 -5.95 6.07 -17.01
CA CYS A 5 -6.96 5.20 -17.63
C CYS A 5 -7.14 5.53 -19.12
N PRO A 6 -6.97 4.56 -20.04
CA PRO A 6 -7.33 4.75 -21.43
C PRO A 6 -8.86 4.91 -21.56
N ARG A 7 -9.29 5.81 -22.46
CA ARG A 7 -10.70 6.09 -22.73
C ARG A 7 -11.46 4.79 -23.04
N GLY A 8 -12.47 4.48 -22.22
CA GLY A 8 -13.34 3.31 -22.39
C GLY A 8 -13.03 2.10 -21.47
N CYS A 9 -11.91 2.09 -20.74
CA CYS A 9 -11.55 1.00 -19.82
C CYS A 9 -11.56 1.38 -18.33
N GLU A 10 -12.00 2.60 -17.98
CA GLU A 10 -12.05 3.07 -16.58
C GLU A 10 -12.80 2.11 -15.64
N GLY A 11 -13.92 1.54 -16.09
CA GLY A 11 -14.70 0.61 -15.26
C GLY A 11 -13.94 -0.66 -14.87
N SER A 12 -13.15 -1.22 -15.79
CA SER A 12 -12.35 -2.43 -15.51
C SER A 12 -11.16 -2.14 -14.62
N LEU A 13 -10.48 -1.00 -14.82
CA LEU A 13 -9.38 -0.57 -13.95
C LEU A 13 -9.86 -0.29 -12.53
N MET A 14 -10.99 0.43 -12.39
CA MET A 14 -11.58 0.69 -11.09
C MET A 14 -12.05 -0.61 -10.41
N ALA A 15 -12.62 -1.56 -11.16
CA ALA A 15 -12.99 -2.87 -10.62
C ALA A 15 -11.77 -3.67 -10.13
N PHE A 16 -10.66 -3.65 -10.88
CA PHE A 16 -9.42 -4.29 -10.47
C PHE A 16 -8.84 -3.66 -9.20
N VAL A 17 -8.79 -2.32 -9.13
CA VAL A 17 -8.32 -1.59 -7.94
C VAL A 17 -9.18 -1.92 -6.73
N MET A 18 -10.51 -1.92 -6.89
CA MET A 18 -11.42 -2.28 -5.80
C MET A 18 -11.26 -3.73 -5.36
N SER A 19 -11.04 -4.65 -6.29
CA SER A 19 -10.76 -6.06 -5.97
C SER A 19 -9.42 -6.23 -5.23
N ALA A 20 -8.37 -5.53 -5.66
CA ALA A 20 -7.07 -5.54 -4.98
C ALA A 20 -7.16 -4.97 -3.56
N ILE A 21 -7.92 -3.88 -3.38
CA ILE A 21 -8.18 -3.29 -2.05
C ILE A 21 -8.93 -4.30 -1.16
N ALA A 22 -9.99 -4.93 -1.68
CA ALA A 22 -10.74 -5.93 -0.93
C ALA A 22 -9.87 -7.12 -0.50
N LEU A 23 -9.02 -7.62 -1.39
CA LEU A 23 -8.07 -8.70 -1.08
C LEU A 23 -7.06 -8.24 -0.01
N ALA A 24 -6.52 -7.03 -0.12
CA ALA A 24 -5.62 -6.47 0.88
C ALA A 24 -6.27 -6.40 2.27
N PHE A 25 -7.54 -6.01 2.36
CA PHE A 25 -8.29 -6.02 3.63
C PHE A 25 -8.41 -7.42 4.23
N ILE A 26 -8.73 -8.42 3.42
CA ILE A 26 -8.83 -9.81 3.88
C ILE A 26 -7.48 -10.29 4.42
N VAL A 27 -6.41 -10.09 3.65
CA VAL A 27 -5.05 -10.50 4.04
C VAL A 27 -4.60 -9.77 5.30
N SER A 28 -4.86 -8.46 5.40
CA SER A 28 -4.54 -7.67 6.60
C SER A 28 -5.28 -8.18 7.84
N GLY A 29 -6.54 -8.62 7.69
CA GLY A 29 -7.30 -9.20 8.80
C GLY A 29 -6.63 -10.46 9.35
N TYR A 30 -6.21 -11.38 8.47
CA TYR A 30 -5.48 -12.60 8.89
C TYR A 30 -4.11 -12.27 9.50
N LEU A 31 -3.36 -11.35 8.89
CA LEU A 31 -2.06 -10.91 9.40
C LEU A 31 -2.19 -10.29 10.80
N GLY A 32 -3.23 -9.48 11.06
CA GLY A 32 -3.49 -8.90 12.38
C GLY A 32 -3.73 -9.95 13.46
N ILE A 33 -4.45 -11.04 13.15
CA ILE A 33 -4.70 -12.15 14.09
C ILE A 33 -3.39 -12.87 14.46
N VAL A 34 -2.52 -13.09 13.47
CA VAL A 34 -1.21 -13.72 13.67
C VAL A 34 -0.32 -12.80 14.52
N LEU A 35 -0.27 -11.51 14.20
CA LEU A 35 0.50 -10.52 14.98
C LEU A 35 0.01 -10.45 16.43
N ALA A 36 -1.30 -10.44 16.66
CA ALA A 36 -1.86 -10.42 18.02
C ALA A 36 -1.45 -11.66 18.83
N SER A 37 -1.40 -12.82 18.17
CA SER A 37 -0.92 -14.07 18.79
C SER A 37 0.58 -14.05 19.09
N PHE A 38 1.39 -13.41 18.24
CA PHE A 38 2.85 -13.33 18.39
C PHE A 38 3.32 -12.32 19.43
N VAL A 39 2.58 -11.22 19.58
CA VAL A 39 2.92 -10.14 20.49
C VAL A 39 2.54 -10.48 21.94
N GLU A 40 1.77 -11.55 22.16
CA GLU A 40 1.41 -12.10 23.48
C GLU A 40 0.95 -10.99 24.45
N VAL A 41 0.09 -10.08 23.96
CA VAL A 41 -0.50 -9.02 24.80
C VAL A 41 -1.49 -9.68 25.74
N THR A 42 -1.01 -10.08 26.91
CA THR A 42 -1.86 -10.57 28.00
C THR A 42 -2.26 -9.42 28.91
N VAL A 43 -3.26 -9.62 29.76
CA VAL A 43 -3.82 -8.57 30.62
C VAL A 43 -2.83 -8.06 31.69
N ASP A 44 -1.79 -8.84 31.98
CA ASP A 44 -0.82 -8.60 33.06
C ASP A 44 0.56 -8.14 32.52
N ASP A 45 0.93 -8.54 31.29
CA ASP A 45 2.20 -8.17 30.65
C ASP A 45 1.99 -7.49 29.29
N HIS A 46 2.18 -6.17 29.25
CA HIS A 46 2.11 -5.37 28.02
C HIS A 46 3.45 -5.22 27.29
N SER A 47 4.46 -6.03 27.65
CA SER A 47 5.82 -5.90 27.10
C SER A 47 5.87 -6.08 25.57
N GLY A 48 4.92 -6.80 24.99
CA GLY A 48 4.79 -6.95 23.54
C GLY A 48 4.19 -5.73 22.82
N PHE A 49 3.43 -4.87 23.50
CA PHE A 49 2.73 -3.75 22.87
C PHE A 49 3.67 -2.82 22.09
N ALA A 50 4.85 -2.54 22.65
CA ALA A 50 5.89 -1.76 21.98
C ALA A 50 6.40 -2.45 20.71
N GLY A 51 6.51 -3.79 20.71
CA GLY A 51 6.87 -4.59 19.55
C GLY A 51 5.80 -4.54 18.45
N GLY A 52 4.52 -4.67 18.82
CA GLY A 52 3.40 -4.50 17.88
C GLY A 52 3.37 -3.11 17.23
N LEU A 53 3.58 -2.05 18.04
CA LEU A 53 3.65 -0.67 17.55
C LEU A 53 4.86 -0.44 16.63
N ALA A 54 6.01 -1.07 16.93
CA ALA A 54 7.18 -0.99 16.05
C ALA A 54 6.92 -1.66 14.69
N VAL A 55 6.21 -2.79 14.68
CA VAL A 55 5.82 -3.47 13.43
C VAL A 55 4.84 -2.62 12.63
N GLU A 56 3.86 -1.98 13.29
CA GLU A 56 2.94 -1.03 12.64
C GLU A 56 3.70 0.14 12.01
N ALA A 57 4.65 0.72 12.74
CA ALA A 57 5.50 1.80 12.25
C ALA A 57 6.29 1.38 10.99
N VAL A 58 6.84 0.16 10.98
CA VAL A 58 7.53 -0.39 9.80
C VAL A 58 6.54 -0.58 8.64
N CYS A 59 5.37 -1.14 8.89
CA CYS A 59 4.35 -1.37 7.85
C CYS A 59 3.85 -0.07 7.20
N VAL A 60 3.84 1.06 7.92
CA VAL A 60 3.51 2.39 7.36
C VAL A 60 4.66 2.98 6.54
N VAL A 61 5.91 2.71 6.92
CA VAL A 61 7.09 3.18 6.17
C VAL A 61 7.27 2.44 4.84
N VAL A 62 6.89 1.17 4.77
CA VAL A 62 6.97 0.35 3.55
C VAL A 62 6.32 1.02 2.32
N PRO A 63 5.04 1.45 2.34
CA PRO A 63 4.42 2.14 1.21
C PRO A 63 5.06 3.50 0.91
N LEU A 64 5.65 4.20 1.89
CA LEU A 64 6.39 5.45 1.65
C LEU A 64 7.69 5.20 0.86
N VAL A 65 8.41 4.12 1.17
CA VAL A 65 9.63 3.72 0.44
C VAL A 65 9.27 3.27 -0.98
N PHE A 66 8.24 2.43 -1.14
CA PHE A 66 7.77 2.02 -2.48
C PHE A 66 7.31 3.21 -3.33
N THR A 67 6.63 4.17 -2.71
CA THR A 67 6.22 5.40 -3.39
C THR A 67 7.44 6.23 -3.78
N SER A 68 8.46 6.35 -2.94
CA SER A 68 9.68 7.09 -3.31
C SER A 68 10.46 6.41 -4.44
N TRP A 69 10.43 5.08 -4.53
CA TRP A 69 11.03 4.33 -5.64
C TRP A 69 10.26 4.59 -6.95
N ILE A 70 8.93 4.59 -6.91
CA ILE A 70 8.10 4.77 -8.13
C ILE A 70 8.25 6.16 -8.76
N TYR A 71 8.59 7.18 -7.96
CA TYR A 71 8.76 8.56 -8.43
C TYR A 71 10.07 8.79 -9.21
N ASP A 72 11.01 7.83 -9.21
CA ASP A 72 12.31 7.99 -9.88
C ASP A 72 12.27 7.65 -11.39
N GLU A 73 11.19 7.05 -11.90
CA GLU A 73 11.11 6.64 -13.31
C GLU A 73 10.46 7.68 -14.25
N GLU A 74 10.08 8.87 -13.75
CA GLU A 74 9.41 9.93 -14.52
C GLU A 74 10.22 11.22 -14.75
N GLU A 75 11.55 11.16 -14.80
CA GLU A 75 12.31 12.20 -15.54
C GLU A 75 12.53 11.85 -17.03
N GLY A 76 12.07 10.68 -17.50
CA GLY A 76 12.38 10.20 -18.85
C GLY A 76 11.28 10.32 -19.92
N ALA A 77 10.00 10.53 -19.56
CA ALA A 77 8.90 10.29 -20.51
C ALA A 77 7.88 11.42 -20.73
N GLU A 78 7.75 12.41 -19.83
CA GLU A 78 6.77 13.51 -20.01
C GLU A 78 7.34 14.79 -20.68
N GLU A 79 8.61 14.83 -21.12
CA GLU A 79 9.14 15.98 -21.89
C GLU A 79 8.99 15.86 -23.43
N LYS A 80 8.52 14.72 -23.96
CA LYS A 80 8.43 14.50 -25.42
C LYS A 80 7.10 14.89 -26.08
N SER A 81 6.08 15.35 -25.34
CA SER A 81 4.78 15.71 -25.93
C SER A 81 4.45 17.21 -25.87
N LYS A 82 5.44 18.07 -25.61
CA LYS A 82 5.30 19.53 -25.70
C LYS A 82 6.20 20.18 -26.76
N LYS A 83 6.78 19.38 -27.67
CA LYS A 83 7.62 19.86 -28.78
C LYS A 83 7.35 19.11 -30.09
N GLU A 84 6.10 19.17 -30.52
CA GLU A 84 5.64 18.98 -31.92
C GLU A 84 4.19 19.49 -31.91
N GLU A 85 3.98 20.80 -31.68
CA GLU A 85 3.72 21.76 -32.78
C GLU A 85 4.15 21.31 -34.19
#